data_AF-A0A4P5VEB4-F1
#
_entry.id   AF-A0A4P5VEB4-F1
#
_cell.length_a   1.000
_cell.length_b   1.000
_cell.length_c   1.000
_cell.angle_alpha   90.00
_cell.angle_beta   90.00
_cell.angle_gamma   90.00
#
_symmetry.space_group_name_H-M   'P 1'
#
loop_
_entity.id
_entity.type
_entity.pdbx_description
1 polymer ?
#
loop_
_entity_poly.entity_id
_entity_poly.type
_entity_poly.pdbx_seq_one_letter_code
_entity_poly.pdbx_strand_id
1 'polypeptide(L)' 'MEPGQRRVLPDTPDGRLLDLIETAKAHFRAKVEHPFRIIKCQFGFRKVFYRGIRNNDLKLKLLFALANLWMVRERIPDPA' A
#
# COMPACT_ATOMS: atom_id res chain seq x y z
N MET A 1 -15.74 -2.41 4.31
CA MET A 1 -16.87 -3.35 4.42
C MET A 1 -16.38 -4.74 4.05
N GLU A 2 -16.97 -5.79 4.62
CA GLU A 2 -16.72 -7.15 4.15
C GLU A 2 -17.36 -7.34 2.75
N PRO A 3 -16.77 -8.13 1.83
CA PRO A 3 -17.33 -8.37 0.50
C PRO A 3 -18.77 -8.89 0.53
N GLY A 4 -19.12 -9.68 1.55
CA GLY A 4 -20.49 -10.17 1.76
C GLY A 4 -21.48 -9.06 2.06
N GLN A 5 -21.09 -8.06 2.86
CA GLN A 5 -21.95 -6.92 3.20
C GLN A 5 -22.14 -5.98 2.00
N ARG A 6 -21.14 -5.88 1.12
CA ARG A 6 -21.21 -5.10 -0.12
C ARG A 6 -22.26 -5.65 -1.10
N ARG A 7 -22.36 -6.97 -1.22
CA ARG A 7 -23.32 -7.63 -2.15
C ARG A 7 -24.79 -7.39 -1.80
N VAL A 8 -25.07 -6.97 -0.56
CA VAL A 8 -26.43 -6.78 -0.02
C VAL A 8 -26.81 -5.30 -0.02
N LEU A 9 -25.97 -4.41 -0.55
CA LEU A 9 -26.31 -2.99 -0.62
C LEU A 9 -27.55 -2.77 -1.49
N PRO A 10 -28.51 -1.95 -1.04
CA PRO A 10 -29.68 -1.62 -1.82
C PRO A 10 -29.28 -0.79 -3.05
N ASP A 11 -30.00 -0.93 -4.16
CA ASP A 11 -29.79 -0.14 -5.40
C ASP A 11 -30.37 1.29 -5.29
N THR A 12 -30.19 1.91 -4.11
CA THR A 12 -30.48 3.31 -3.86
C THR A 12 -29.29 4.17 -4.31
N PRO A 13 -29.49 5.48 -4.58
CA PRO A 13 -28.38 6.38 -4.90
C PRO A 13 -27.27 6.36 -3.84
N ASP A 14 -27.64 6.32 -2.56
CA ASP A 14 -26.68 6.24 -1.45
C ASP A 14 -25.94 4.90 -1.41
N GLY A 15 -26.63 3.80 -1.71
CA GLY A 15 -26.00 2.47 -1.84
C GLY A 15 -24.96 2.46 -2.96
N ARG A 16 -25.30 2.98 -4.14
CA ARG A 16 -24.34 3.08 -5.25
C ARG A 16 -23.13 3.95 -4.91
N LEU A 17 -23.31 5.05 -4.18
CA LEU A 17 -22.20 5.89 -3.73
C LEU A 17 -21.26 5.13 -2.77
N LEU A 18 -21.81 4.40 -1.81
CA LEU A 18 -21.02 3.58 -0.88
C LEU A 18 -20.25 2.46 -1.61
N ASP A 19 -20.87 1.84 -2.61
CA ASP A 19 -20.25 0.80 -3.43
C ASP A 19 -19.02 1.33 -4.20
N LEU A 20 -19.14 2.54 -4.76
CA LEU A 20 -18.04 3.22 -5.44
C LEU A 20 -16.88 3.55 -4.48
N ILE A 21 -17.18 4.07 -3.29
CA ILE A 21 -16.17 4.41 -2.28
C ILE A 21 -15.41 3.15 -1.84
N GLU A 22 -16.11 2.06 -1.54
CA GLU A 22 -15.46 0.81 -1.12
C GLU A 22 -14.69 0.15 -2.27
N THR A 23 -15.15 0.29 -3.52
CA THR A 23 -14.38 -0.14 -4.70
C THR A 23 -13.08 0.65 -4.83
N ALA A 24 -13.14 1.98 -4.73
CA ALA A 24 -11.96 2.83 -4.81
C ALA A 24 -10.96 2.46 -3.70
N LYS A 25 -11.45 2.26 -2.47
CA LYS A 25 -10.64 1.84 -1.32
C LYS A 25 -9.97 0.48 -1.55
N ALA A 26 -10.69 -0.51 -2.08
CA ALA A 26 -10.12 -1.82 -2.40
C ALA A 26 -9.04 -1.72 -3.49
N HIS A 27 -9.28 -0.90 -4.52
CA HIS A 27 -8.31 -0.66 -5.57
C HIS A 27 -7.04 0.05 -5.05
N PHE A 28 -7.18 1.04 -4.17
CA PHE A 28 -6.03 1.66 -3.50
C PHE A 28 -5.25 0.64 -2.65
N ARG A 29 -5.95 -0.22 -1.89
CA ARG A 29 -5.32 -1.30 -1.10
C ARG A 29 -4.47 -2.22 -1.96
N ALA A 30 -5.03 -2.71 -3.07
CA ALA A 30 -4.31 -3.59 -3.99
C ALA A 30 -3.02 -2.94 -4.53
N LYS A 31 -3.06 -1.63 -4.83
CA LYS A 31 -1.87 -0.89 -5.28
C LYS A 31 -0.81 -0.74 -4.20
N VAL A 32 -1.21 -0.41 -2.96
CA VAL A 32 -0.25 -0.16 -1.87
C VAL A 32 0.27 -1.44 -1.23
N GLU A 33 -0.43 -2.56 -1.32
CA GLU A 33 0.03 -3.85 -0.79
C GLU A 33 1.38 -4.27 -1.37
N HIS A 34 1.63 -3.98 -2.65
CA HIS A 34 2.89 -4.31 -3.31
C HIS A 34 4.12 -3.62 -2.67
N PRO A 35 4.20 -2.28 -2.54
CA PRO A 35 5.31 -1.63 -1.85
C PRO A 35 5.40 -2.03 -0.36
N PHE A 36 4.27 -2.26 0.32
CA PHE A 36 4.31 -2.79 1.69
C PHE A 36 4.95 -4.18 1.77
N ARG A 37 4.67 -5.06 0.80
CA ARG A 37 5.29 -6.38 0.70
C ARG A 37 6.80 -6.26 0.47
N ILE A 38 7.24 -5.39 -0.44
CA ILE A 38 8.67 -5.15 -0.68
C ILE A 38 9.36 -4.71 0.61
N ILE A 39 8.77 -3.73 1.32
CA ILE A 39 9.33 -3.20 2.57
C ILE A 39 9.39 -4.26 3.67
N LYS A 40 8.33 -5.06 3.86
CA LYS A 40 8.26 -6.06 4.93
C LYS A 40 9.05 -7.34 4.63
N CYS A 41 9.03 -7.81 3.39
CA CYS A 41 9.64 -9.07 2.98
C CYS A 41 11.05 -8.88 2.45
N GLN A 42 11.27 -7.93 1.53
CA GLN A 42 12.56 -7.75 0.85
C GLN A 42 13.54 -6.94 1.71
N PHE A 43 13.08 -5.82 2.29
CA PHE A 43 13.90 -4.99 3.18
C PHE A 43 13.82 -5.40 4.66
N GLY A 44 13.01 -6.42 4.99
CA GLY A 44 12.94 -6.99 6.34
C GLY A 44 12.40 -6.05 7.42
N PHE A 45 11.62 -5.01 7.07
CA PHE A 45 11.04 -4.09 8.04
C PHE A 45 9.85 -4.72 8.78
N ARG A 46 10.15 -5.61 9.73
CA ARG A 46 9.16 -6.33 10.55
C ARG A 46 8.91 -5.70 11.92
N LYS A 47 9.89 -4.97 12.46
CA LYS A 47 9.82 -4.29 13.76
C LYS A 47 10.46 -2.92 13.69
N VAL A 48 9.92 -1.97 14.46
CA VAL A 48 10.54 -0.65 14.66
C VAL A 48 11.83 -0.81 15.47
N PHE A 49 12.94 -0.27 14.95
CA PHE A 49 14.26 -0.40 15.56
C PHE A 49 14.66 0.83 16.37
N TYR A 50 14.24 2.03 15.94
CA TYR A 50 14.67 3.26 16.58
C TYR A 50 13.79 3.62 17.77
N ARG A 51 14.38 4.29 18.76
CA ARG A 51 13.62 4.94 19.84
C ARG A 51 12.99 6.23 19.29
N GLY A 52 11.68 6.35 19.44
CA GLY A 52 10.90 7.52 19.05
C GLY A 52 10.21 7.41 17.69
N ILE A 53 9.01 7.98 17.59
CA ILE A 53 8.15 7.92 16.40
C ILE A 53 8.83 8.63 15.21
N ARG A 54 9.42 9.80 15.44
CA ARG A 54 10.06 10.62 14.39
C ARG A 54 11.17 9.87 13.63
N ASN A 55 12.03 9.15 14.34
CA ASN A 55 13.14 8.43 13.72
C ASN A 55 12.66 7.21 12.91
N ASN A 56 11.59 6.55 13.38
CA ASN A 56 10.98 5.46 12.63
C ASN A 56 10.21 5.96 11.40
N ASP A 57 9.57 7.12 11.49
CA ASP A 57 8.91 7.77 10.35
C ASP A 57 9.91 8.12 9.23
N LEU A 58 11.07 8.69 9.59
CA LEU A 58 12.16 8.94 8.64
C LEU A 58 12.67 7.64 7.99
N LYS A 59 12.87 6.58 8.78
CA LYS A 59 13.26 5.26 8.25
C LYS A 59 12.22 4.71 7.28
N LEU A 60 10.93 4.82 7.63
CA LEU A 60 9.84 4.34 6.79
C LEU A 60 9.79 5.10 5.46
N LYS A 61 9.92 6.44 5.49
CA LYS A 61 9.99 7.28 4.28
C LYS A 61 11.15 6.87 3.37
N LEU A 62 12.34 6.64 3.94
CA LEU A 62 13.50 6.14 3.20
C LEU A 62 13.23 4.78 2.55
N LEU A 63 12.63 3.84 3.29
CA LEU A 63 12.28 2.52 2.76
C LEU A 63 11.26 2.59 1.62
N PHE A 64 10.30 3.52 1.69
CA PHE A 64 9.38 3.76 0.57
C PHE A 64 10.08 4.33 -0.66
N ALA A 65 11.03 5.25 -0.49
CA ALA A 65 11.84 5.74 -1.61
C ALA A 65 12.66 4.61 -2.25
N LEU A 66 13.28 3.75 -1.44
CA LEU A 66 14.02 2.58 -1.92
C LEU A 66 13.10 1.54 -2.57
N ALA A 67 11.89 1.34 -2.06
CA ALA A 67 10.91 0.44 -2.68
C ALA A 67 10.51 0.94 -4.07
N ASN A 68 10.35 2.25 -4.26
CA ASN A 68 10.10 2.83 -5.58
C ASN A 68 11.26 2.57 -6.54
N LEU A 69 12.50 2.74 -6.10
CA LEU A 69 13.68 2.41 -6.91
C LEU A 69 13.75 0.92 -7.24
N TRP A 70 13.48 0.06 -6.26
CA TRP A 70 13.45 -1.39 -6.45
C TRP A 70 12.40 -1.82 -7.49
N MET A 71 11.23 -1.19 -7.51
CA MET A 71 10.18 -1.46 -8.51
C MET A 71 10.59 -1.05 -9.94
N VAL A 72 11.48 -0.05 -10.07
CA VAL A 72 11.92 0.49 -11.37
C VAL A 72 13.21 -0.18 -11.87
N ARG A 73 13.85 -1.05 -11.06
CA ARG A 73 15.16 -1.64 -11.37
C ARG A 73 15.28 -2.29 -12.74
N GLU A 74 14.22 -2.92 -13.25
CA GLU A 74 14.24 -3.58 -14.57
C GLU A 74 14.22 -2.58 -15.75
N ARG A 75 13.92 -1.31 -15.48
CA ARG A 75 13.96 -0.21 -16.45
C ARG A 75 15.23 0.62 -16.36
N ILE A 76 16.05 0.39 -15.34
CA ILE A 76 17.34 1.07 -15.21
C ILE A 76 18.31 0.29 -16.09
N PRO A 77 18.84 0.86 -17.17
CA PRO A 77 19.87 0.20 -17.96
C PRO A 77 21.08 -0.07 -17.07
N ASP A 78 21.66 -1.25 -17.20
CA ASP A 78 22.90 -1.59 -16.49
C ASP A 78 23.95 -0.52 -16.79
N PRO A 79 24.66 0.00 -15.77
CA PRO A 79 25.83 0.82 -16.02
C PRO A 79 26.89 -0.12 -16.63
N ALA A 80 27.02 -0.06 -17.95
CA ALA A 80 28.10 -0.70 -18.69
C ALA A 80 29.48 -0.21 -18.21
#